data_AF-C6TN59-F1
#
_entry.id   AF-C6TN59-F1
#
_cell.length_a   1.000
_cell.length_b   1.000
_cell.length_c   1.000
_cell.angle_alpha   90.00
_cell.angle_beta   90.00
_cell.angle_gamma   90.00
#
_symmetry.space_group_name_H-M   'P 1'
#
loop_
_entity.id
_entity.type
_entity.pdbx_description
1 polymer ?
#
loop_
_entity_poly.entity_id
_entity_poly.type
_entity_poly.pdbx_seq_one_letter_code
_entity_poly.pdbx_strand_id
1 'polypeptide(L)'
;MEMEGEKQHKFDVDLGNLVAFDSYHTLPPPLTKLHREKHLPKPKPPTKWEAFAKKKGIQKRKKDKIVYDEQSGTWKRRHGYDRANDEEAIPIIEAKPTDDPEEDPFAKRKENKKNRIEKQEKNRLQNLKEAAKFGALPSHVQLAATALPITGTQAAPKKVTKDELGNVAGIAATATASGGKFDKKLAGEKPQKHEGKYRKFLPVVEGTGIGSLEREQTEKILNKIVSKNSHNILNVEKAVTMHNVKKEKKRRSEKGKASATTDKKLKTQKKSFKKGSSKKGKTKGK
;
A
#
# COMPACT_ATOMS: atom_id res chain seq x y z
N MET A 1 -81.77 11.78 -8.14
CA MET A 1 -81.62 12.34 -6.78
C MET A 1 -81.05 11.21 -5.96
N GLU A 2 -79.72 11.11 -5.90
CA GLU A 2 -79.00 10.21 -5.01
C GLU A 2 -77.59 10.81 -4.88
N MET A 3 -77.32 11.38 -3.71
CA MET A 3 -76.09 12.05 -3.37
C MET A 3 -75.12 10.99 -2.83
N GLU A 4 -74.03 10.72 -3.54
CA GLU A 4 -72.97 9.85 -3.02
C GLU A 4 -72.25 10.57 -1.86
N GLY A 5 -72.32 9.98 -0.66
CA GLY A 5 -71.71 10.51 0.54
C GLY A 5 -70.17 10.37 0.53
N GLU A 6 -69.49 11.50 0.71
CA GLU A 6 -68.04 11.56 0.95
C GLU A 6 -67.66 10.76 2.21
N LYS A 7 -66.95 9.64 2.02
CA LYS A 7 -66.31 8.92 3.11
C LYS A 7 -65.06 9.69 3.56
N GLN A 8 -65.17 10.40 4.68
CA GLN A 8 -64.00 10.96 5.34
C GLN A 8 -63.09 9.84 5.87
N HIS A 9 -61.86 9.79 5.34
CA HIS A 9 -60.84 8.89 5.83
C HIS A 9 -60.15 9.54 7.03
N LYS A 10 -60.43 9.05 8.24
CA LYS A 10 -59.73 9.46 9.46
C LYS A 10 -58.25 9.06 9.33
N PHE A 11 -57.38 10.07 9.33
CA PHE A 11 -55.95 9.88 9.57
C PHE A 11 -55.74 9.75 11.07
N ASP A 12 -55.62 8.52 11.56
CA ASP A 12 -55.16 8.26 12.92
C ASP A 12 -53.63 8.37 12.93
N VAL A 13 -53.12 9.47 13.49
CA VAL A 13 -51.68 9.64 13.76
C VAL A 13 -51.37 8.94 15.07
N ASP A 14 -50.77 7.77 14.97
CA ASP A 14 -50.36 6.97 16.12
C ASP A 14 -49.18 7.65 16.82
N LEU A 15 -49.47 8.45 17.84
CA LEU A 15 -48.49 9.16 18.69
C LEU A 15 -47.83 8.23 19.74
N GLY A 16 -47.99 6.91 19.59
CA GLY A 16 -47.47 5.90 20.48
C GLY A 16 -46.02 5.50 20.19
N ASN A 17 -45.07 6.43 20.22
CA ASN A 17 -43.66 6.07 20.44
C ASN A 17 -42.82 7.27 20.91
N LEU A 18 -43.19 7.81 22.07
CA LEU A 18 -42.51 8.97 22.68
C LEU A 18 -41.90 8.61 24.04
N VAL A 19 -41.27 7.43 24.15
CA VAL A 19 -40.45 7.04 25.32
C VAL A 19 -39.56 5.83 24.96
N ALA A 20 -38.45 6.09 24.28
CA ALA A 20 -37.21 5.31 24.41
C ALA A 20 -36.13 6.00 23.58
N PHE A 21 -35.17 6.62 24.25
CA PHE A 21 -33.91 7.02 23.63
C PHE A 21 -33.08 5.74 23.42
N ASP A 22 -33.56 4.84 22.55
CA ASP A 22 -32.84 3.65 22.13
C ASP A 22 -31.72 4.09 21.20
N SER A 23 -30.47 3.93 21.64
CA SER A 23 -29.28 4.39 20.93
C SER A 23 -29.02 3.66 19.59
N TYR A 24 -29.92 2.76 19.18
CA TYR A 24 -29.87 2.03 17.92
C TYR A 24 -31.26 1.92 17.30
N HIS A 25 -31.63 2.89 16.48
CA HIS A 25 -32.81 2.77 15.62
C HIS A 25 -32.49 1.82 14.47
N THR A 26 -33.30 0.77 14.29
CA THR A 26 -33.17 -0.17 13.18
C THR A 26 -33.76 0.45 11.91
N LEU A 27 -32.88 0.98 11.07
CA LEU A 27 -33.29 1.55 9.78
C LEU A 27 -33.78 0.44 8.83
N PRO A 28 -34.80 0.72 8.00
CA PRO A 28 -35.23 -0.23 6.97
C PRO A 28 -34.11 -0.48 5.96
N PRO A 29 -34.06 -1.67 5.34
CA PRO A 29 -33.09 -1.95 4.30
C PRO A 29 -33.27 -0.98 3.12
N PRO A 30 -32.18 -0.55 2.46
CA PRO A 30 -32.26 0.42 1.37
C PRO A 30 -33.07 -0.17 0.19
N LEU A 31 -34.11 0.54 -0.22
CA LEU A 31 -34.97 0.19 -1.36
C LEU A 31 -34.28 0.46 -2.71
N THR A 32 -33.37 1.41 -2.75
CA THR A 32 -32.68 1.85 -3.97
C THR A 32 -31.54 0.89 -4.33
N LYS A 33 -31.62 0.28 -5.52
CA LYS A 33 -30.55 -0.59 -6.04
C LYS A 33 -29.39 0.25 -6.57
N LEU A 34 -28.32 0.35 -5.77
CA LEU A 34 -27.07 0.98 -6.19
C LEU A 34 -26.15 -0.02 -6.89
N HIS A 35 -25.38 0.45 -7.87
CA HIS A 35 -24.35 -0.36 -8.50
C HIS A 35 -23.20 -0.61 -7.52
N ARG A 36 -22.62 -1.81 -7.55
CA ARG A 36 -21.46 -2.14 -6.73
C ARG A 36 -20.19 -1.56 -7.35
N GLU A 37 -19.28 -1.07 -6.51
CA GLU A 37 -17.93 -0.67 -6.95
C GLU A 37 -17.16 -1.85 -7.55
N LYS A 38 -17.30 -3.03 -6.94
CA LYS A 38 -16.60 -4.26 -7.33
C LYS A 38 -17.59 -5.33 -7.75
N HIS A 39 -17.21 -6.07 -8.79
CA HIS A 39 -17.92 -7.26 -9.24
C HIS A 39 -18.04 -8.27 -8.09
N LEU A 40 -19.07 -9.11 -8.17
CA LEU A 40 -19.23 -10.20 -7.21
C LEU A 40 -18.01 -11.12 -7.27
N PRO A 41 -17.47 -11.56 -6.13
CA PRO A 41 -16.34 -12.48 -6.13
C PRO A 41 -16.74 -13.74 -6.90
N LYS A 42 -15.97 -14.10 -7.92
CA LYS A 42 -16.22 -15.31 -8.70
C LYS A 42 -16.13 -16.53 -7.77
N PRO A 43 -17.00 -17.54 -7.93
CA PRO A 43 -16.89 -18.77 -7.17
C PRO A 43 -15.52 -19.40 -7.43
N LYS A 44 -14.90 -19.93 -6.37
CA LYS A 44 -13.61 -20.60 -6.51
C LYS A 44 -13.80 -21.88 -7.33
N PRO A 45 -12.96 -22.13 -8.36
CA PRO A 45 -12.98 -23.41 -9.04
C PRO A 45 -12.61 -24.52 -8.04
N PRO A 46 -13.20 -25.71 -8.18
CA PRO A 46 -12.88 -26.84 -7.32
C PRO A 46 -11.41 -27.23 -7.48
N THR A 47 -10.74 -27.52 -6.37
CA THR A 47 -9.38 -28.07 -6.41
C THR A 47 -9.38 -29.48 -7.01
N LYS A 48 -8.21 -29.94 -7.50
CA LYS A 48 -8.06 -31.32 -8.01
C LYS A 48 -8.55 -32.38 -7.02
N TRP A 49 -8.26 -32.19 -5.73
CA TRP A 49 -8.71 -33.09 -4.67
C TRP A 49 -10.22 -33.03 -4.46
N GLU A 50 -10.85 -31.85 -4.50
CA GLU A 50 -12.31 -31.73 -4.38
C GLU A 50 -13.04 -32.35 -5.58
N ALA A 51 -12.51 -32.18 -6.79
CA ALA A 51 -13.02 -32.84 -7.98
C ALA A 51 -12.92 -34.37 -7.86
N PHE A 52 -11.77 -34.88 -7.38
CA PHE A 52 -11.56 -36.29 -7.10
C PHE A 52 -12.51 -36.81 -6.00
N ALA A 53 -12.62 -36.09 -4.88
CA ALA A 53 -13.47 -36.46 -3.76
C ALA A 53 -14.94 -36.50 -4.16
N LYS A 54 -15.41 -35.52 -4.96
CA LYS A 54 -16.76 -35.51 -5.52
C LYS A 54 -17.00 -36.71 -6.44
N LYS A 55 -16.04 -37.04 -7.32
CA LYS A 55 -16.13 -38.21 -8.21
C LYS A 55 -16.14 -39.54 -7.45
N LYS A 56 -15.40 -39.61 -6.34
CA LYS A 56 -15.32 -40.81 -5.47
C LYS A 56 -16.40 -40.85 -4.39
N GLY A 57 -17.24 -39.83 -4.27
CA GLY A 57 -18.25 -39.75 -3.21
C GLY A 57 -17.67 -39.60 -1.80
N ILE A 58 -16.43 -39.11 -1.66
CA ILE A 58 -15.78 -38.92 -0.37
C ILE A 58 -16.42 -37.70 0.33
N GLN A 59 -17.17 -37.95 1.39
CA GLN A 59 -17.82 -36.91 2.18
C GLN A 59 -16.85 -36.29 3.20
N LYS A 60 -16.88 -34.96 3.33
CA LYS A 60 -16.09 -34.23 4.33
C LYS A 60 -16.72 -34.39 5.71
N ARG A 61 -16.04 -35.09 6.62
CA ARG A 61 -16.46 -35.26 8.03
C ARG A 61 -15.64 -34.38 8.96
N LYS A 62 -16.25 -33.94 10.07
CA LYS A 62 -15.55 -33.24 11.15
C LYS A 62 -14.69 -34.25 11.91
N LYS A 63 -13.43 -33.90 12.21
CA LYS A 63 -12.53 -34.69 13.05
C LYS A 63 -12.32 -33.98 14.39
N ASP A 64 -12.20 -34.75 15.47
CA ASP A 64 -11.95 -34.19 16.79
C ASP A 64 -10.54 -33.63 16.93
N LYS A 65 -10.44 -32.57 17.75
CA LYS A 65 -9.18 -31.85 18.01
C LYS A 65 -8.28 -32.60 18.99
N ILE A 66 -8.86 -33.51 19.78
CA ILE A 66 -8.18 -34.29 20.81
C ILE A 66 -8.29 -35.76 20.40
N VAL A 67 -7.21 -36.51 20.58
CA VAL A 67 -7.07 -37.93 20.24
C VAL A 67 -6.44 -38.61 21.44
N TYR A 68 -6.97 -39.77 21.79
CA TYR A 68 -6.37 -40.60 22.83
C TYR A 68 -5.05 -41.16 22.34
N ASP A 69 -3.99 -40.94 23.11
CA ASP A 69 -2.66 -41.47 22.85
C ASP A 69 -2.45 -42.73 23.69
N GLU A 70 -2.37 -43.89 23.04
CA GLU A 70 -2.28 -45.20 23.69
C GLU A 70 -0.97 -45.36 24.47
N GLN A 71 0.13 -44.75 24.01
CA GLN A 71 1.43 -44.89 24.66
C GLN A 71 1.50 -44.16 26.01
N SER A 72 0.85 -42.99 26.10
CA SER A 72 0.82 -42.18 27.32
C SER A 72 -0.44 -42.39 28.16
N GLY A 73 -1.48 -43.04 27.61
CA GLY A 73 -2.78 -43.20 28.24
C GLY A 73 -3.55 -41.88 28.43
N THR A 74 -3.20 -40.83 27.70
CA THR A 74 -3.75 -39.48 27.89
C THR A 74 -4.41 -38.93 26.63
N TRP A 75 -5.37 -38.02 26.83
CA TRP A 75 -6.03 -37.31 25.73
C TRP A 75 -5.17 -36.14 25.26
N LYS A 76 -4.50 -36.31 24.12
CA LYS A 76 -3.59 -35.32 23.55
C LYS A 76 -4.17 -34.62 22.33
N ARG A 77 -3.58 -33.49 21.94
CA ARG A 77 -4.03 -32.75 20.74
C ARG A 77 -3.66 -33.53 19.48
N ARG A 78 -4.50 -33.46 18.43
CA ARG A 78 -4.18 -34.09 17.12
C ARG A 78 -2.99 -33.40 16.42
N HIS A 79 -2.81 -32.11 16.66
CA HIS A 79 -1.78 -31.27 16.05
C HIS A 79 -1.39 -30.16 17.03
N GLY A 80 -0.19 -29.61 16.88
CA GLY A 80 0.34 -28.54 17.73
C GLY A 80 1.30 -29.07 18.80
N TYR A 81 1.37 -28.35 19.92
CA TYR A 81 2.19 -28.72 21.08
C TYR A 81 1.64 -29.98 21.77
N ASP A 82 2.54 -30.85 22.23
CA ASP A 82 2.25 -32.15 22.86
C ASP A 82 1.17 -32.95 22.11
N ARG A 83 1.39 -33.12 20.81
CA ARG A 83 0.45 -33.83 19.94
C ARG A 83 0.54 -35.34 20.15
N ALA A 84 -0.59 -36.03 19.97
CA ALA A 84 -0.62 -37.48 19.89
C ALA A 84 0.27 -37.98 18.73
N ASN A 85 0.93 -39.12 18.92
CA ASN A 85 1.78 -39.78 17.93
C ASN A 85 2.87 -38.86 17.34
N ASP A 86 3.70 -38.26 18.19
CA ASP A 86 4.80 -37.42 17.73
C ASP A 86 6.01 -38.24 17.29
N GLU A 87 6.20 -38.33 15.97
CA GLU A 87 7.33 -39.03 15.34
C GLU A 87 8.71 -38.49 15.78
N GLU A 88 8.80 -37.24 16.25
CA GLU A 88 10.03 -36.58 16.70
C GLU A 88 10.36 -36.84 18.18
N ALA A 89 9.35 -37.19 18.99
CA ALA A 89 9.52 -37.45 20.42
C ALA A 89 9.95 -38.90 20.71
N ILE A 90 10.01 -39.75 19.69
CA ILE A 90 10.44 -41.15 19.80
C ILE A 90 11.97 -41.16 20.00
N PRO A 91 12.50 -41.56 21.16
CA PRO A 91 13.93 -41.48 21.45
C PRO A 91 14.75 -42.61 20.77
N ILE A 92 14.12 -43.76 20.52
CA ILE A 92 14.77 -44.96 19.99
C ILE A 92 13.94 -45.47 18.82
N ILE A 93 14.58 -45.69 17.67
CA ILE A 93 13.97 -46.27 16.49
C ILE A 93 14.54 -47.67 16.31
N GLU A 94 13.67 -48.67 16.33
CA GLU A 94 14.05 -50.05 15.99
C GLU A 94 14.45 -50.10 14.52
N ALA A 95 15.70 -50.52 14.25
CA ALA A 95 16.19 -50.72 12.90
C ALA A 95 15.59 -52.00 12.31
N LYS A 96 15.08 -51.92 11.07
CA LYS A 96 14.68 -53.12 10.34
C LYS A 96 15.92 -53.77 9.73
N PRO A 97 15.92 -55.09 9.49
CA PRO A 97 17.05 -55.79 8.87
C PRO A 97 17.35 -55.34 7.43
N THR A 98 16.48 -54.53 6.81
CA THR A 98 16.65 -53.95 5.47
C THR A 98 17.14 -52.50 5.51
N ASP A 99 17.18 -51.86 6.69
CA ASP A 99 17.63 -50.47 6.78
C ASP A 99 19.16 -50.39 6.73
N ASP A 100 19.67 -49.45 5.94
CA ASP A 100 21.11 -49.23 5.80
C ASP A 100 21.69 -48.70 7.13
N PRO A 101 22.71 -49.37 7.70
CA PRO A 101 23.26 -49.01 9.02
C PRO A 101 24.04 -47.69 9.02
N GLU A 102 24.35 -47.14 7.84
CA GLU A 102 25.13 -45.91 7.68
C GLU A 102 24.25 -44.64 7.64
N GLU A 103 22.94 -44.77 7.39
CA GLU A 103 22.03 -43.63 7.29
C GLU A 103 21.30 -43.37 8.62
N ASP A 104 21.33 -42.12 9.12
CA ASP A 104 20.62 -41.75 10.34
C ASP A 104 19.08 -41.82 10.13
N PRO A 105 18.35 -42.71 10.83
CA PRO A 105 16.91 -42.85 10.67
C PRO A 105 16.14 -41.58 11.06
N PHE A 106 16.66 -40.75 11.96
CA PHE A 106 16.03 -39.50 12.36
C PHE A 106 16.17 -38.42 11.27
N ALA A 107 17.34 -38.34 10.63
CA ALA A 107 17.56 -37.47 9.48
C ALA A 107 16.60 -37.82 8.33
N LYS A 108 16.49 -39.11 7.99
CA LYS A 108 15.58 -39.61 6.95
C LYS A 108 14.12 -39.24 7.22
N ARG A 109 13.64 -39.34 8.46
CA ARG A 109 12.27 -38.90 8.83
C ARG A 109 12.06 -37.40 8.64
N LYS A 110 13.03 -36.58 9.04
CA LYS A 110 12.99 -35.11 8.85
C LYS A 110 12.94 -34.76 7.37
N GLU A 111 13.74 -35.41 6.54
CA GLU A 111 13.73 -35.23 5.08
C GLU A 111 12.40 -35.66 4.46
N ASN A 112 11.87 -36.82 4.84
CA ASN A 112 10.56 -37.29 4.39
C ASN A 112 9.44 -36.31 4.76
N LYS A 113 9.48 -35.73 5.97
CA LYS A 113 8.54 -34.70 6.41
C LYS A 113 8.66 -33.44 5.54
N LYS A 114 9.88 -32.96 5.28
CA LYS A 114 10.14 -31.82 4.38
C LYS A 114 9.61 -32.10 2.98
N ASN A 115 9.93 -33.25 2.40
CA ASN A 115 9.47 -33.68 1.07
C ASN A 115 7.94 -33.70 0.98
N ARG A 116 7.24 -34.17 2.03
CA ARG A 116 5.77 -34.15 2.10
C ARG A 116 5.22 -32.73 2.13
N ILE A 117 5.83 -31.83 2.90
CA ILE A 117 5.44 -30.42 2.98
C ILE A 117 5.69 -29.72 1.65
N GLU A 118 6.84 -29.93 1.02
CA GLU A 118 7.18 -29.37 -0.28
C GLU A 118 6.21 -29.84 -1.38
N LYS A 119 5.86 -31.13 -1.38
CA LYS A 119 4.85 -31.68 -2.29
C LYS A 119 3.49 -31.01 -2.07
N GLN A 120 3.10 -30.77 -0.83
CA GLN A 120 1.87 -30.05 -0.51
C GLN A 120 1.89 -28.59 -1.01
N GLU A 121 3.00 -27.87 -0.80
CA GLU A 121 3.14 -26.49 -1.30
C GLU A 121 3.17 -26.43 -2.82
N LYS A 122 3.88 -27.36 -3.49
CA LYS A 122 3.87 -27.49 -4.95
C LYS A 122 2.44 -27.70 -5.48
N ASN A 123 1.66 -28.59 -4.86
CA ASN A 123 0.26 -28.82 -5.22
C ASN A 123 -0.62 -27.59 -4.98
N ARG A 124 -0.41 -26.89 -3.86
CA ARG A 124 -1.10 -25.64 -3.54
C ARG A 124 -0.84 -24.57 -4.59
N LEU A 125 0.42 -24.39 -4.99
CA LEU A 125 0.82 -23.43 -6.03
C LEU A 125 0.20 -23.79 -7.38
N GLN A 126 0.15 -25.07 -7.75
CA GLN A 126 -0.52 -25.50 -8.98
C GLN A 126 -2.02 -25.19 -8.96
N ASN A 127 -2.72 -25.50 -7.87
CA ASN A 127 -4.15 -25.19 -7.72
C ASN A 127 -4.41 -23.67 -7.76
N LEU A 128 -3.53 -22.86 -7.18
CA LEU A 128 -3.61 -21.39 -7.27
C LEU A 128 -3.38 -20.89 -8.69
N LYS A 129 -2.42 -21.45 -9.44
CA LYS A 129 -2.19 -21.13 -10.85
C LYS A 129 -3.41 -21.46 -11.70
N GLU A 130 -4.05 -22.60 -11.46
CA GLU A 130 -5.29 -22.99 -12.14
C GLU A 130 -6.43 -22.04 -11.77
N ALA A 131 -6.59 -21.69 -10.49
CA ALA A 131 -7.60 -20.72 -10.05
C ALA A 131 -7.39 -19.31 -10.63
N ALA A 132 -6.13 -18.91 -10.85
CA ALA A 132 -5.78 -17.63 -11.48
C ALA A 132 -6.27 -17.53 -12.93
N LYS A 133 -6.19 -18.62 -13.70
CA LYS A 133 -6.71 -18.67 -15.08
C LYS A 133 -8.22 -18.34 -15.14
N PHE A 134 -8.96 -18.71 -14.09
CA PHE A 134 -10.39 -18.43 -13.98
C PHE A 134 -10.70 -17.09 -13.27
N GLY A 135 -9.68 -16.31 -12.91
CA GLY A 135 -9.84 -15.05 -12.18
C GLY A 135 -10.37 -15.23 -10.76
N ALA A 136 -10.19 -16.40 -10.18
CA ALA A 136 -10.76 -16.82 -8.89
C ALA A 136 -9.67 -17.02 -7.82
N LEU A 137 -8.65 -16.15 -7.83
CA LEU A 137 -7.63 -16.13 -6.79
C LEU A 137 -8.21 -15.64 -5.46
N PRO A 138 -7.67 -16.06 -4.30
CA PRO A 138 -7.99 -15.44 -3.03
C PRO A 138 -7.67 -13.95 -3.03
N SER A 139 -8.48 -13.11 -2.38
CA SER A 139 -8.33 -11.64 -2.36
C SER A 139 -6.93 -11.17 -1.94
N HIS A 140 -6.35 -11.79 -0.91
CA HIS A 140 -4.98 -11.46 -0.46
C HIS A 140 -3.91 -11.78 -1.52
N VAL A 141 -4.09 -12.87 -2.28
CA VAL A 141 -3.15 -13.26 -3.35
C VAL A 141 -3.38 -12.43 -4.61
N GLN A 142 -4.64 -12.05 -4.90
CA GLN A 142 -4.96 -11.11 -5.97
C GLN A 142 -4.20 -9.81 -5.76
N LEU A 143 -4.32 -9.18 -4.59
CA LEU A 143 -3.67 -7.88 -4.32
C LEU A 143 -2.14 -7.93 -4.47
N ALA A 144 -1.49 -9.03 -4.07
CA ALA A 144 -0.06 -9.23 -4.24
C ALA A 144 0.33 -9.46 -5.71
N ALA A 145 -0.48 -10.21 -6.47
CA ALA A 145 -0.24 -10.50 -7.88
C ALA A 145 -0.63 -9.35 -8.82
N THR A 146 -1.63 -8.53 -8.44
CA THR A 146 -2.14 -7.38 -9.18
C THR A 146 -1.49 -6.07 -8.75
N ALA A 147 -0.23 -6.07 -8.33
CA ALA A 147 0.60 -4.86 -8.27
C ALA A 147 0.89 -4.26 -9.67
N LEU A 148 0.04 -4.56 -10.66
CA LEU A 148 -0.01 -4.05 -12.03
C LEU A 148 -1.42 -3.48 -12.31
N PRO A 149 -1.55 -2.43 -13.12
CA PRO A 149 -2.74 -1.59 -13.23
C PRO A 149 -3.99 -2.36 -13.68
N ILE A 150 -5.11 -2.02 -13.06
CA ILE A 150 -6.43 -2.69 -13.10
C ILE A 150 -7.15 -2.62 -14.46
N THR A 151 -6.55 -2.02 -15.49
CA THR A 151 -7.14 -1.92 -16.83
C THR A 151 -6.54 -3.00 -17.72
N GLY A 152 -7.35 -3.85 -18.34
CA GLY A 152 -6.96 -5.09 -19.05
C GLY A 152 -6.05 -4.97 -20.28
N THR A 153 -4.94 -4.24 -20.19
CA THR A 153 -3.83 -4.31 -21.12
C THR A 153 -2.80 -5.28 -20.55
N GLN A 154 -2.46 -6.32 -21.33
CA GLN A 154 -1.28 -7.15 -21.05
C GLN A 154 -0.10 -6.20 -20.88
N ALA A 155 0.50 -6.15 -19.69
CA ALA A 155 1.68 -5.34 -19.46
C ALA A 155 2.75 -5.84 -20.45
N ALA A 156 3.09 -5.01 -21.44
CA ALA A 156 4.16 -5.31 -22.37
C ALA A 156 5.40 -5.71 -21.56
N PRO A 157 6.13 -6.77 -21.94
CA PRO A 157 7.32 -7.18 -21.23
C PRO A 157 8.25 -5.96 -21.16
N LYS A 158 8.43 -5.43 -19.94
CA LYS A 158 9.36 -4.31 -19.74
C LYS A 158 10.72 -4.83 -20.18
N LYS A 159 11.28 -4.23 -21.24
CA LYS A 159 12.64 -4.53 -21.68
C LYS A 159 13.54 -4.17 -20.50
N VAL A 160 14.11 -5.19 -19.87
CA VAL A 160 14.97 -4.99 -18.70
C VAL A 160 16.13 -4.13 -19.16
N THR A 161 16.23 -2.93 -18.60
CA THR A 161 17.28 -2.00 -18.98
C THR A 161 18.62 -2.47 -18.41
N LYS A 162 19.73 -2.11 -19.07
CA LYS A 162 21.08 -2.46 -18.61
C LYS A 162 21.34 -2.00 -17.15
N ASP A 163 20.71 -0.90 -16.75
CA ASP A 163 20.83 -0.38 -15.39
C ASP A 163 20.02 -1.19 -14.36
N GLU A 164 18.83 -1.66 -14.71
CA GLU A 164 18.05 -2.58 -13.87
C GLU A 164 18.78 -3.92 -13.70
N LEU A 165 19.33 -4.49 -14.78
CA LEU A 165 20.17 -5.69 -14.73
C LEU A 165 21.40 -5.49 -13.83
N GLY A 166 22.07 -4.35 -13.96
CA GLY A 166 23.22 -4.01 -13.11
C GLY A 166 22.85 -3.87 -11.63
N ASN A 167 21.70 -3.27 -11.31
CA ASN A 167 21.23 -3.14 -9.93
C ASN A 167 20.81 -4.49 -9.35
N VAL A 168 20.11 -5.34 -10.11
CA VAL A 168 19.72 -6.69 -9.69
C VAL A 168 20.95 -7.56 -9.45
N ALA A 169 21.95 -7.50 -10.34
CA ALA A 169 23.22 -8.21 -10.15
C ALA A 169 23.95 -7.75 -8.88
N GLY A 170 23.98 -6.43 -8.62
CA GLY A 170 24.56 -5.87 -7.39
C GLY A 170 23.84 -6.33 -6.11
N ILE A 171 22.50 -6.47 -6.14
CA ILE A 171 21.71 -6.99 -5.02
C ILE A 171 21.91 -8.50 -4.85
N ALA A 172 21.96 -9.27 -5.93
CA ALA A 172 22.15 -10.72 -5.88
C ALA A 172 23.52 -11.08 -5.27
N ALA A 173 24.59 -10.38 -5.68
CA ALA A 173 25.93 -10.61 -5.14
C ALA A 173 26.04 -10.31 -3.63
N THR A 174 25.27 -9.36 -3.10
CA THR A 174 25.26 -9.04 -1.67
C THR A 174 24.25 -9.85 -0.88
N ALA A 175 23.25 -10.47 -1.49
CA ALA A 175 22.29 -11.33 -0.79
C ALA A 175 22.99 -12.54 -0.14
N THR A 176 24.01 -13.11 -0.80
CA THR A 176 24.85 -14.20 -0.27
C THR A 176 25.64 -13.77 0.99
N ALA A 177 25.84 -12.45 1.20
CA ALA A 177 26.52 -11.92 2.38
C ALA A 177 25.86 -12.30 3.71
N SER A 178 24.53 -12.47 3.73
CA SER A 178 23.81 -12.87 4.94
C SER A 178 24.20 -14.26 5.45
N GLY A 179 24.74 -15.12 4.58
CA GLY A 179 25.29 -16.43 4.92
C GLY A 179 26.79 -16.44 5.19
N GLY A 180 27.46 -15.28 5.23
CA GLY A 180 28.90 -15.15 5.52
C GLY A 180 29.84 -15.60 4.40
N LYS A 181 29.31 -15.99 3.22
CA LYS A 181 30.09 -16.36 2.04
C LYS A 181 29.83 -15.36 0.94
N PHE A 182 30.83 -14.53 0.62
CA PHE A 182 30.69 -13.49 -0.39
C PHE A 182 31.10 -14.03 -1.76
N ASP A 183 30.23 -13.86 -2.75
CA ASP A 183 30.59 -14.15 -4.14
C ASP A 183 31.68 -13.15 -4.60
N LYS A 184 32.68 -13.64 -5.34
CA LYS A 184 33.76 -12.80 -5.85
C LYS A 184 33.19 -11.87 -6.93
N LYS A 185 33.33 -10.56 -6.73
CA LYS A 185 32.89 -9.55 -7.70
C LYS A 185 33.73 -9.64 -8.98
N LEU A 186 33.10 -9.73 -10.14
CA LEU A 186 33.79 -9.69 -11.43
C LEU A 186 34.19 -8.24 -11.77
N ALA A 187 35.26 -8.09 -12.55
CA ALA A 187 35.73 -6.78 -13.00
C ALA A 187 34.66 -6.08 -13.86
N GLY A 188 34.23 -4.89 -13.45
CA GLY A 188 33.20 -4.10 -14.14
C GLY A 188 31.78 -4.19 -13.55
N GLU A 189 31.57 -4.98 -12.49
CA GLU A 189 30.31 -4.99 -11.74
C GLU A 189 30.08 -3.64 -11.02
N LYS A 190 28.88 -3.07 -11.18
CA LYS A 190 28.52 -1.81 -10.50
C LYS A 190 28.40 -2.08 -8.99
N PRO A 191 28.99 -1.22 -8.13
CA PRO A 191 28.81 -1.36 -6.69
C PRO A 191 27.34 -1.17 -6.32
N GLN A 192 26.88 -1.89 -5.28
CA GLN A 192 25.52 -1.76 -4.78
C GLN A 192 25.24 -0.29 -4.41
N LYS A 193 24.20 0.29 -5.03
CA LYS A 193 23.66 1.57 -4.58
C LYS A 193 22.86 1.30 -3.30
N HIS A 194 23.38 1.75 -2.16
CA HIS A 194 22.61 1.73 -0.92
C HIS A 194 21.49 2.77 -1.03
N GLU A 195 20.23 2.32 -1.13
CA GLU A 195 19.08 3.23 -1.24
C GLU A 195 18.79 3.97 0.08
N GLY A 196 19.39 3.55 1.19
CA GLY A 196 19.23 4.15 2.51
C GLY A 196 20.20 5.28 2.80
N LYS A 197 19.69 6.39 3.34
CA LYS A 197 20.52 7.39 4.04
C LYS A 197 20.90 6.81 5.41
N TYR A 198 22.11 6.27 5.54
CA TYR A 198 22.63 5.92 6.86
C TYR A 198 22.82 7.18 7.71
N ARG A 199 22.25 7.18 8.91
CA ARG A 199 22.49 8.24 9.90
C ARG A 199 23.93 8.09 10.38
N LYS A 200 24.81 9.01 9.97
CA LYS A 200 26.15 9.12 10.54
C LYS A 200 26.01 9.86 11.87
N PHE A 201 26.14 9.16 12.98
CA PHE A 201 26.23 9.79 14.29
C PHE A 201 27.65 10.33 14.48
N LEU A 202 27.77 11.51 15.06
CA LEU A 202 29.07 11.98 15.52
C LEU A 202 29.55 11.09 16.69
N PRO A 203 30.87 10.85 16.81
CA PRO A 203 31.42 10.13 17.95
C PRO A 203 31.10 10.87 19.27
N VAL A 204 30.81 10.10 20.32
CA VAL A 204 30.43 10.62 21.65
C VAL A 204 31.64 11.06 22.48
N VAL A 205 32.86 10.61 22.12
CA VAL A 205 34.09 10.89 22.87
C VAL A 205 34.76 12.17 22.35
N GLU A 206 34.99 13.11 23.27
CA GLU A 206 35.57 14.43 23.02
C GLU A 206 37.06 14.34 22.61
N GLY A 207 37.31 14.25 21.30
CA GLY A 207 38.61 14.51 20.70
C GLY A 207 38.81 16.00 20.36
N THR A 208 40.08 16.41 20.25
CA THR A 208 40.48 17.76 19.85
C THR A 208 39.92 18.09 18.45
N GLY A 209 38.97 19.04 18.37
CA GLY A 209 38.32 19.47 17.11
C GLY A 209 36.83 19.15 16.96
N ILE A 210 36.19 18.54 17.97
CA ILE A 210 34.74 18.23 17.94
C ILE A 210 33.85 19.46 18.19
N GLY A 211 34.30 20.40 19.01
CA GLY A 211 33.54 21.62 19.31
C GLY A 211 33.32 22.54 18.10
N SER A 212 34.20 22.49 17.08
CA SER A 212 33.99 23.26 15.83
C SER A 212 32.94 22.61 14.94
N LEU A 213 32.94 21.28 14.79
CA LEU A 213 31.95 20.56 14.00
C LEU A 213 30.54 20.65 14.61
N GLU A 214 30.43 20.59 15.93
CA GLU A 214 29.16 20.81 16.64
C GLU A 214 28.68 22.28 16.49
N ARG A 215 29.59 23.25 16.62
CA ARG A 215 29.28 24.67 16.31
C ARG A 215 28.78 24.86 14.89
N GLU A 216 29.43 24.27 13.89
CA GLU A 216 28.97 24.36 12.51
C GLU A 216 27.57 23.75 12.32
N GLN A 217 27.26 22.64 13.00
CA GLN A 217 25.95 22.01 12.92
C GLN A 217 24.88 22.87 13.59
N THR A 218 25.17 23.42 14.76
CA THR A 218 24.27 24.33 15.49
C THR A 218 24.05 25.63 14.72
N GLU A 219 25.09 26.22 14.13
CA GLU A 219 24.98 27.39 13.23
C GLU A 219 24.15 27.08 11.98
N LYS A 220 24.31 25.90 11.35
CA LYS A 220 23.47 25.47 10.22
C LYS A 220 22.00 25.38 10.62
N ILE A 221 21.69 24.91 11.82
CA ILE A 221 20.32 24.85 12.35
C ILE A 221 19.80 26.28 12.61
N LEU A 222 20.61 27.13 13.24
CA LEU A 222 20.26 28.52 13.54
C LEU A 222 19.98 29.31 12.26
N ASN A 223 20.85 29.23 11.26
CA ASN A 223 20.67 29.84 9.95
C ASN A 223 19.39 29.35 9.25
N LYS A 224 19.04 28.07 9.40
CA LYS A 224 17.79 27.50 8.87
C LYS A 224 16.56 28.03 9.59
N ILE A 225 16.63 28.25 10.90
CA ILE A 225 15.54 28.84 11.69
C ILE A 225 15.38 30.32 11.33
N VAL A 226 16.48 31.08 11.27
CA VAL A 226 16.48 32.49 10.86
C VAL A 226 15.95 32.64 9.44
N SER A 227 16.37 31.82 8.49
CA SER A 227 15.88 31.84 7.10
C SER A 227 14.42 31.42 6.96
N LYS A 228 13.88 30.57 7.84
CA LYS A 228 12.46 30.22 7.83
C LYS A 228 11.58 31.31 8.43
N ASN A 229 12.11 32.01 9.44
CA ASN A 229 11.40 33.06 10.16
C ASN A 229 11.60 34.46 9.55
N SER A 230 12.49 34.63 8.57
CA SER A 230 12.72 35.90 7.86
C SER A 230 11.52 36.38 7.03
N HIS A 231 10.50 35.54 6.83
CA HIS A 231 9.22 35.94 6.23
C HIS A 231 8.26 36.63 7.21
N ASN A 232 8.49 36.54 8.53
CA ASN A 232 7.67 37.17 9.56
C ASN A 232 8.22 38.51 10.07
N ILE A 233 9.47 38.85 9.73
CA ILE A 233 9.99 40.20 9.93
C ILE A 233 9.52 41.03 8.74
N LEU A 234 8.49 41.85 9.01
CA LEU A 234 7.82 42.75 8.08
C LEU A 234 8.77 43.26 6.98
N ASN A 235 8.47 43.00 5.71
CA ASN A 235 9.23 43.55 4.60
C ASN A 235 8.99 45.07 4.54
N VAL A 236 9.83 45.82 5.28
CA VAL A 236 9.74 47.26 5.46
C VAL A 236 9.77 47.99 4.11
N GLU A 237 10.59 47.55 3.16
CA GLU A 237 10.69 48.13 1.83
C GLU A 237 9.40 47.99 1.02
N LYS A 238 8.76 46.82 1.06
CA LYS A 238 7.47 46.58 0.41
C LYS A 238 6.36 47.41 1.06
N ALA A 239 6.38 47.56 2.38
CA ALA A 239 5.43 48.40 3.11
C ALA A 239 5.57 49.89 2.76
N VAL A 240 6.80 50.42 2.69
CA VAL A 240 7.07 51.81 2.31
C VAL A 240 6.71 52.06 0.84
N THR A 241 7.00 51.12 -0.05
CA THR A 241 6.66 51.23 -1.47
C THR A 241 5.15 51.22 -1.68
N MET A 242 4.44 50.30 -1.01
CA MET A 242 2.97 50.27 -1.00
C MET A 242 2.37 51.58 -0.47
N HIS A 243 2.95 52.16 0.60
CA HIS A 243 2.50 53.41 1.17
C HIS A 243 2.70 54.60 0.20
N ASN A 244 3.86 54.69 -0.44
CA ASN A 244 4.17 55.74 -1.42
C ASN A 244 3.25 55.66 -2.66
N VAL A 245 3.05 54.45 -3.20
CA VAL A 245 2.13 54.23 -4.33
C VAL A 245 0.69 54.59 -3.97
N LYS A 246 0.24 54.25 -2.76
CA LYS A 246 -1.12 54.61 -2.29
C LYS A 246 -1.28 56.11 -2.10
N LYS A 247 -0.25 56.79 -1.58
CA LYS A 247 -0.21 58.26 -1.45
C LYS A 247 -0.23 58.95 -2.82
N GLU A 248 0.53 58.46 -3.78
CA GLU A 248 0.54 59.00 -5.13
C GLU A 248 -0.77 58.75 -5.88
N LYS A 249 -1.38 57.58 -5.73
CA LYS A 249 -2.70 57.27 -6.32
C LYS A 249 -3.80 58.16 -5.76
N LYS A 250 -3.77 58.48 -4.46
CA LYS A 250 -4.68 59.47 -3.85
C LYS A 250 -4.49 60.87 -4.45
N ARG A 251 -3.24 61.36 -4.52
CA ARG A 251 -2.92 62.65 -5.16
C ARG A 251 -3.37 62.71 -6.62
N ARG A 252 -3.19 61.64 -7.39
CA ARG A 252 -3.68 61.56 -8.78
C ARG A 252 -5.21 61.55 -8.86
N SER A 253 -5.90 60.91 -7.92
CA SER A 253 -7.37 60.93 -7.87
C SER A 253 -7.94 62.30 -7.50
N GLU A 254 -7.27 63.03 -6.61
CA GLU A 254 -7.63 64.40 -6.24
C GLU A 254 -7.36 65.37 -7.40
N LYS A 255 -6.21 65.22 -8.08
CA LYS A 255 -5.88 66.02 -9.27
C LYS A 255 -6.79 65.71 -10.47
N GLY A 256 -7.20 64.45 -10.63
CA GLY A 256 -8.17 64.02 -11.65
C GLY A 256 -9.60 64.48 -11.40
N LYS A 257 -9.98 64.69 -10.13
CA LYS A 257 -11.25 65.35 -9.77
C LYS A 257 -11.20 66.87 -10.00
N ALA A 258 -10.04 67.50 -9.83
CA ALA A 258 -9.84 68.92 -10.14
C ALA A 258 -9.78 69.21 -11.65
N SER A 259 -9.40 68.23 -12.49
CA SER A 259 -9.33 68.39 -13.95
C SER A 259 -10.61 67.97 -14.71
N ALA A 260 -11.66 67.52 -14.00
CA ALA A 260 -12.93 67.11 -14.62
C ALA A 260 -13.95 68.25 -14.75
N THR A 261 -13.62 69.46 -14.26
CA THR A 261 -14.49 70.65 -14.32
C THR A 261 -14.19 71.59 -15.50
N THR A 262 -13.21 71.29 -16.35
CA THR A 262 -12.93 72.07 -17.56
C THR A 262 -12.72 71.17 -18.77
N ASP A 263 -13.40 71.53 -19.86
CA ASP A 263 -13.15 71.17 -21.25
C ASP A 263 -13.80 69.90 -21.83
N LYS A 264 -15.10 70.06 -22.16
CA LYS A 264 -15.77 69.35 -23.26
C LYS A 264 -15.40 70.01 -24.60
N LYS A 265 -14.43 69.47 -25.34
CA LYS A 265 -14.43 69.43 -26.83
C LYS A 265 -13.20 68.71 -27.35
N LEU A 266 -13.43 67.58 -28.03
CA LEU A 266 -12.88 67.20 -29.35
C LEU A 266 -12.82 65.67 -29.48
N LYS A 267 -13.41 65.23 -30.58
CA LYS A 267 -13.56 63.84 -31.04
C LYS A 267 -12.39 63.53 -31.97
N THR A 268 -11.84 62.32 -31.95
CA THR A 268 -11.36 61.65 -33.18
C THR A 268 -11.15 60.16 -32.95
N GLN A 269 -11.54 59.39 -33.96
CA GLN A 269 -11.49 57.93 -33.99
C GLN A 269 -10.08 57.40 -34.27
N LYS A 270 -9.72 56.26 -33.68
CA LYS A 270 -8.66 55.40 -34.23
C LYS A 270 -8.94 53.90 -33.99
N LYS A 271 -8.78 53.16 -35.08
CA LYS A 271 -9.06 51.74 -35.32
C LYS A 271 -8.37 50.79 -34.34
N SER A 272 -9.05 49.69 -34.01
CA SER A 272 -8.51 48.53 -33.29
C SER A 272 -7.66 47.66 -34.22
N PHE A 273 -6.33 47.67 -34.03
CA PHE A 273 -5.44 46.65 -34.59
C PHE A 273 -5.30 45.49 -33.60
N LYS A 274 -5.80 44.32 -34.01
CA LYS A 274 -5.65 43.03 -33.33
C LYS A 274 -4.24 42.51 -33.64
N LYS A 275 -3.36 42.40 -32.63
CA LYS A 275 -2.04 41.75 -32.76
C LYS A 275 -1.99 40.53 -31.85
N GLY A 276 -1.83 39.36 -32.47
CA GLY A 276 -1.84 38.05 -31.83
C GLY A 276 -0.62 37.81 -30.93
N SER A 277 -0.84 37.02 -29.87
CA SER A 277 0.22 36.52 -28.99
C SER A 277 0.80 35.22 -29.54
N SER A 278 2.00 35.27 -30.13
CA SER A 278 2.81 34.07 -30.36
C SER A 278 3.65 33.79 -29.11
N LYS A 279 3.24 32.81 -28.30
CA LYS A 279 4.02 32.33 -27.14
C LYS A 279 4.99 31.27 -27.64
N LYS A 280 6.27 31.65 -27.75
CA LYS A 280 7.41 30.82 -28.15
C LYS A 280 7.72 29.80 -27.05
N GLY A 281 7.54 28.52 -27.33
CA GLY A 281 8.02 27.41 -26.49
C GLY A 281 9.55 27.32 -26.53
N LYS A 282 10.19 27.26 -25.37
CA LYS A 282 11.61 26.94 -25.22
C LYS A 282 11.75 25.43 -25.02
N THR A 283 12.40 24.75 -25.96
CA THR A 283 12.99 23.43 -25.79
C THR A 283 14.51 23.58 -25.66
N LYS A 284 15.08 23.11 -24.54
CA LYS A 284 16.49 22.73 -24.35
C LYS A 284 16.44 21.29 -23.83
N GLY A 285 17.32 20.36 -24.17
CA GLY A 285 18.53 20.38 -24.98
C GLY A 285 19.01 18.93 -25.16
N LYS A 286 20.00 18.77 -26.05
CA LYS A 286 20.86 17.59 -26.12
C LYS A 286 21.72 17.47 -24.87
#